data_AF-A0A6V6Z7K9-F1
#
_entry.id   AF-A0A6V6Z7K9-F1
#
_cell.length_a   1.000
_cell.length_b   1.000
_cell.length_c   1.000
_cell.angle_alpha   90.00
_cell.angle_beta   90.00
_cell.angle_gamma   90.00
#
_symmetry.space_group_name_H-M   'P 1'
#
loop_
_entity.id
_entity.type
_entity.pdbx_description
1 polymer ?
#
loop_
_entity_poly.entity_id
_entity_poly.type
_entity_poly.pdbx_seq_one_letter_code
_entity_poly.pdbx_strand_id
1 'polypeptide(L)'
;MKYENLKKFIISTKASKSTIYRFYKKNEDLFAETSLRSGKRMFPADHARYFDSEIMFDENKALRQENQSMRNLIDCLADKQSLQHTFWQMDWSFFFTVAYKTDRNKTSCFKQMHGLYDYLNQKHGASTEIRLFFTTEPFQNRKACHNHFVVYVDDKKLHEQIVTDIHDYFNYDRTDVSIYDRYKAGLFYMSKEGLSGEDWDFISNSTNSTGDEN
;
A
#
# COMPACT_ATOMS: atom_id res chain seq x y z
N MET A 1 5.32 1.24 -29.60
CA MET A 1 4.43 2.41 -29.45
C MET A 1 3.67 2.65 -30.75
N LYS A 2 2.33 2.70 -30.72
CA LYS A 2 1.48 2.94 -31.90
C LYS A 2 1.28 4.43 -32.09
N TYR A 3 1.37 4.92 -33.33
CA TYR A 3 1.22 6.34 -33.65
C TYR A 3 0.03 6.60 -34.57
N GLU A 4 -0.65 7.72 -34.36
CA GLU A 4 -1.81 8.19 -35.11
C GLU A 4 -1.51 9.55 -35.75
N ASN A 5 -2.01 9.75 -36.98
CA ASN A 5 -2.00 11.09 -37.56
C ASN A 5 -3.09 11.95 -36.90
N LEU A 6 -3.01 13.27 -37.06
CA LEU A 6 -3.95 14.21 -36.45
C LEU A 6 -5.44 13.87 -36.70
N LYS A 7 -5.80 13.44 -37.92
CA LYS A 7 -7.20 13.11 -38.25
C LYS A 7 -7.70 11.92 -37.45
N LYS A 8 -6.88 10.86 -37.38
CA LYS A 8 -7.19 9.66 -36.60
C LYS A 8 -7.21 9.95 -35.10
N PHE A 9 -6.27 10.77 -34.63
CA PHE A 9 -6.16 11.16 -33.23
C PHE A 9 -7.36 12.02 -32.76
N ILE A 10 -7.89 12.89 -33.64
CA ILE A 10 -9.16 13.61 -33.38
C ILE A 10 -10.34 12.64 -33.22
N ILE A 11 -10.39 11.57 -34.01
CA ILE A 11 -11.46 10.57 -33.92
C ILE A 11 -11.33 9.77 -32.61
N SER A 12 -10.13 9.33 -32.26
CA SER A 12 -9.90 8.53 -31.04
C SER A 12 -10.11 9.34 -29.76
N THR A 13 -9.70 10.60 -29.74
CA THR A 13 -9.87 11.50 -28.57
C THR A 13 -11.21 12.21 -28.50
N LYS A 14 -11.96 12.25 -29.60
CA LYS A 14 -13.13 13.14 -29.79
C LYS A 14 -12.81 14.63 -29.51
N ALA A 15 -11.54 15.02 -29.52
CA ALA A 15 -11.08 16.37 -29.22
C ALA A 15 -10.75 17.16 -30.49
N SER A 16 -11.02 18.46 -30.48
CA SER A 16 -10.71 19.32 -31.62
C SER A 16 -9.19 19.48 -31.84
N LYS A 17 -8.78 19.80 -33.06
CA LYS A 17 -7.39 20.13 -33.40
C LYS A 17 -6.80 21.17 -32.43
N SER A 18 -7.53 22.26 -32.16
CA SER A 18 -7.03 23.34 -31.31
C SER A 18 -6.87 22.88 -29.86
N THR A 19 -7.78 22.04 -29.35
CA THR A 19 -7.66 21.41 -28.03
C THR A 19 -6.40 20.56 -27.93
N ILE A 20 -6.15 19.69 -28.92
CA ILE A 20 -4.98 18.80 -28.95
C ILE A 20 -3.68 19.63 -28.95
N TYR A 21 -3.53 20.62 -29.83
CA TYR A 21 -2.31 21.43 -29.86
C TYR A 21 -2.14 22.30 -28.61
N ARG A 22 -3.24 22.78 -28.00
CA ARG A 22 -3.18 23.52 -26.74
C ARG A 22 -2.73 22.64 -25.59
N PHE A 23 -3.17 21.38 -25.54
CA PHE A 23 -2.72 20.40 -24.57
C PHE A 23 -1.20 20.19 -24.66
N TYR A 24 -0.68 19.89 -25.84
CA TYR A 24 0.77 19.67 -26.02
C TYR A 24 1.61 20.93 -25.82
N LYS A 25 1.07 22.13 -26.11
CA LYS A 25 1.76 23.39 -25.80
C LYS A 25 1.97 23.58 -24.29
N LYS A 26 1.09 23.00 -23.46
CA LYS A 26 1.19 23.09 -21.99
C LYS A 26 2.01 21.95 -21.37
N ASN A 27 2.24 20.87 -22.12
CA ASN A 27 2.93 19.66 -21.65
C ASN A 27 4.04 19.32 -22.65
N GLU A 28 5.17 20.02 -22.53
CA GLU A 28 6.29 19.95 -23.48
C GLU A 28 6.97 18.57 -23.48
N ASP A 29 6.99 17.90 -22.33
CA ASP A 29 7.41 16.52 -22.12
C ASP A 29 6.61 15.55 -23.00
N LEU A 30 5.28 15.60 -22.91
CA LEU A 30 4.40 14.78 -23.75
C LEU A 30 4.51 15.16 -25.24
N PHE A 31 4.84 16.43 -25.54
CA PHE A 31 5.06 16.86 -26.91
C PHE A 31 6.35 16.26 -27.50
N ALA A 32 7.39 16.08 -26.68
CA ALA A 32 8.64 15.44 -27.09
C ALA A 32 8.45 13.97 -27.51
N GLU A 33 7.43 13.29 -26.99
CA GLU A 33 7.09 11.91 -27.37
C GLU A 33 6.40 11.80 -28.75
N THR A 34 5.95 12.92 -29.31
CA THR A 34 5.39 12.97 -30.67
C THR A 34 6.48 12.89 -31.73
N SER A 35 6.17 12.29 -32.89
CA SER A 35 7.14 12.16 -33.99
C SER A 35 6.73 12.92 -35.24
N LEU A 36 7.70 13.40 -36.02
CA LEU A 36 7.48 13.92 -37.37
C LEU A 36 7.72 12.81 -38.39
N ARG A 37 6.71 12.47 -39.20
CA ARG A 37 6.83 11.55 -40.33
C ARG A 37 6.34 12.23 -41.59
N SER A 38 7.21 12.34 -42.60
CA SER A 38 6.90 12.99 -43.88
C SER A 38 6.28 14.39 -43.73
N GLY A 39 6.87 15.22 -42.86
CA GLY A 39 6.41 16.58 -42.57
C GLY A 39 5.12 16.68 -41.76
N LYS A 40 4.51 15.55 -41.37
CA LYS A 40 3.28 15.51 -40.57
C LYS A 40 3.57 15.01 -39.17
N ARG A 41 2.96 15.67 -38.18
CA ARG A 41 3.05 15.27 -36.77
C ARG A 41 2.22 14.01 -36.53
N MET A 42 2.81 13.08 -35.81
CA MET A 42 2.23 11.81 -35.40
C MET A 42 2.18 11.76 -33.88
N PHE A 43 1.01 11.43 -33.34
CA PHE A 43 0.73 11.41 -31.91
C PHE A 43 0.73 9.97 -31.40
N PRO A 44 1.31 9.67 -30.23
CA PRO A 44 1.16 8.35 -29.63
C PRO A 44 -0.32 8.04 -29.37
N ALA A 45 -0.78 6.85 -29.76
CA ALA A 45 -2.17 6.44 -29.57
C ALA A 45 -2.57 6.45 -28.08
N ASP A 46 -1.63 6.10 -27.20
CA ASP A 46 -1.85 6.02 -25.75
C ASP A 46 -2.12 7.39 -25.12
N HIS A 47 -1.74 8.49 -25.78
CA HIS A 47 -2.06 9.85 -25.32
C HIS A 47 -3.55 10.16 -25.43
N ALA A 48 -4.35 9.30 -26.08
CA ALA A 48 -5.78 9.51 -26.15
C ALA A 48 -6.45 9.51 -24.76
N ARG A 49 -5.88 8.80 -23.78
CA ARG A 49 -6.35 8.77 -22.38
C ARG A 49 -6.45 10.15 -21.74
N TYR A 50 -5.58 11.09 -22.12
CA TYR A 50 -5.56 12.46 -21.58
C TYR A 50 -6.71 13.34 -22.08
N PHE A 51 -7.54 12.80 -22.97
CA PHE A 51 -8.72 13.48 -23.51
C PHE A 51 -10.01 12.74 -23.14
N ASP A 52 -9.91 11.62 -22.44
CA ASP A 52 -11.05 10.86 -21.93
C ASP A 52 -11.42 11.40 -20.54
N SER A 53 -12.54 12.12 -20.46
CA SER A 53 -12.98 12.76 -19.22
C SER A 53 -13.35 11.76 -18.12
N GLU A 54 -13.80 10.55 -18.45
CA GLU A 54 -14.12 9.53 -17.44
C GLU A 54 -12.84 8.97 -16.83
N ILE A 55 -11.88 8.58 -17.68
CA ILE A 55 -10.56 8.12 -17.21
C ILE A 55 -9.86 9.20 -16.39
N MET A 56 -9.86 10.45 -16.87
CA MET A 56 -9.27 11.57 -16.13
C MET A 56 -9.96 11.84 -14.79
N PHE A 57 -11.30 11.66 -14.72
CA PHE A 57 -12.03 11.83 -13.48
C PHE A 57 -11.65 10.76 -12.46
N ASP A 58 -11.58 9.50 -12.88
CA ASP A 58 -11.20 8.38 -12.03
C ASP A 58 -9.74 8.49 -11.56
N GLU A 59 -8.82 8.84 -12.47
CA GLU A 59 -7.41 9.12 -12.12
C GLU A 59 -7.30 10.28 -11.13
N ASN A 60 -8.03 11.38 -11.35
CA ASN A 60 -8.02 12.52 -10.42
C ASN A 60 -8.60 12.14 -9.05
N LYS A 61 -9.65 11.33 -9.02
CA LYS A 61 -10.25 10.81 -7.79
C LYS A 61 -9.24 9.97 -7.00
N ALA A 62 -8.52 9.07 -7.67
CA ALA A 62 -7.45 8.27 -7.06
C ALA A 62 -6.33 9.18 -6.50
N LEU A 63 -5.83 10.12 -7.30
CA LEU A 63 -4.79 11.06 -6.87
C LEU A 63 -5.23 11.92 -5.67
N ARG A 64 -6.51 12.31 -5.59
CA ARG A 64 -7.04 13.03 -4.42
C ARG A 64 -7.03 12.16 -3.17
N GLN A 65 -7.36 10.88 -3.28
CA GLN A 65 -7.32 9.94 -2.15
C GLN A 65 -5.87 9.71 -1.67
N GLU A 66 -4.92 9.59 -2.60
CA GLU A 66 -3.49 9.50 -2.28
C GLU A 66 -3.00 10.77 -1.58
N ASN A 67 -3.34 11.95 -2.11
CA ASN A 67 -3.01 13.24 -1.50
C ASN A 67 -3.58 13.39 -0.09
N GLN A 68 -4.82 12.97 0.13
CA GLN A 68 -5.42 12.98 1.47
C GLN A 68 -4.66 12.05 2.42
N SER A 69 -4.28 10.86 1.96
CA SER A 69 -3.51 9.90 2.75
C SER A 69 -2.13 10.46 3.13
N MET A 70 -1.46 11.15 2.20
CA MET A 70 -0.18 11.82 2.46
C MET A 70 -0.31 13.00 3.45
N ARG A 71 -1.41 13.75 3.43
CA ARG A 71 -1.65 14.81 4.42
C ARG A 71 -1.79 14.23 5.82
N ASN A 72 -2.63 13.21 5.97
CA ASN A 72 -2.80 12.51 7.25
C ASN A 72 -1.47 11.95 7.76
N LEU A 73 -0.65 11.39 6.88
CA LEU A 73 0.71 10.94 7.19
C LEU A 73 1.56 12.07 7.79
N ILE A 74 1.61 13.23 7.14
CA ILE A 74 2.38 14.38 7.61
C ILE A 74 1.88 14.85 8.98
N ASP A 75 0.56 14.95 9.16
CA ASP A 75 -0.04 15.38 10.42
C ASP A 75 0.29 14.39 11.56
N CYS A 76 0.26 13.08 11.29
CA CYS A 76 0.65 12.06 12.28
C CYS A 76 2.15 12.09 12.61
N LEU A 77 3.01 12.34 11.61
CA LEU A 77 4.46 12.38 11.81
C LEU A 77 4.97 13.70 12.38
N ALA A 78 4.12 14.72 12.49
CA ALA A 78 4.47 16.01 13.06
C ALA A 78 4.97 15.86 14.52
N ASP A 79 4.37 14.94 15.28
CA ASP A 79 4.88 14.55 16.59
C ASP A 79 5.95 13.45 16.47
N LYS A 80 7.21 13.85 16.59
CA LYS A 80 8.37 12.96 16.53
C LYS A 80 8.49 11.99 17.71
N GLN A 81 7.74 12.23 18.80
CA GLN A 81 7.72 11.36 19.99
C GLN A 81 6.55 10.37 19.96
N SER A 82 5.72 10.43 18.92
CA SER A 82 4.59 9.51 18.79
C SER A 82 5.03 8.09 18.45
N LEU A 83 4.25 7.10 18.88
CA LEU A 83 4.46 5.69 18.55
C LEU A 83 4.35 5.46 17.03
N GLN A 84 3.48 6.20 16.37
CA GLN A 84 3.30 6.22 14.93
C GLN A 84 4.57 6.66 14.21
N HIS A 85 5.23 7.72 14.69
CA HIS A 85 6.52 8.15 14.17
C HIS A 85 7.58 7.05 14.36
N THR A 86 7.62 6.44 15.54
CA THR A 86 8.56 5.36 15.86
C THR A 86 8.39 4.16 14.92
N PHE A 87 7.18 3.66 14.74
CA PHE A 87 6.91 2.55 13.81
C PHE A 87 7.13 2.93 12.35
N TRP A 88 6.92 4.19 11.95
CA TRP A 88 7.22 4.63 10.59
C TRP A 88 8.72 4.67 10.27
N GLN A 89 9.57 4.90 11.28
CA GLN A 89 11.02 4.85 11.14
C GLN A 89 11.57 3.42 11.11
N MET A 90 10.80 2.44 11.57
CA MET A 90 11.19 1.03 11.47
C MET A 90 11.06 0.52 10.05
N ASP A 91 11.95 -0.39 9.67
CA ASP A 91 11.83 -1.15 8.45
C ASP A 91 10.78 -2.25 8.58
N TRP A 92 9.98 -2.40 7.54
CA TRP A 92 8.96 -3.45 7.40
C TRP A 92 9.07 -4.08 6.02
N SER A 93 8.76 -5.37 5.93
CA SER A 93 8.90 -6.15 4.69
C SER A 93 7.58 -6.24 3.93
N PHE A 94 6.50 -6.62 4.63
CA PHE A 94 5.20 -6.91 4.02
C PHE A 94 4.05 -6.29 4.81
N PHE A 95 2.97 -5.98 4.09
CA PHE A 95 1.68 -5.64 4.65
C PHE A 95 0.67 -6.74 4.30
N PHE A 96 -0.10 -7.15 5.30
CA PHE A 96 -1.11 -8.18 5.19
C PHE A 96 -2.46 -7.68 5.65
N THR A 97 -3.51 -8.20 5.01
CA THR A 97 -4.89 -8.12 5.48
C THR A 97 -5.47 -9.51 5.56
N VAL A 98 -6.01 -9.88 6.72
CA VAL A 98 -6.66 -11.18 6.94
C VAL A 98 -8.13 -10.94 7.24
N ALA A 99 -8.96 -11.34 6.29
CA ALA A 99 -10.41 -11.39 6.45
C ALA A 99 -10.84 -12.82 6.77
N TYR A 100 -11.22 -13.04 8.02
CA TYR A 100 -11.62 -14.35 8.51
C TYR A 100 -12.90 -14.85 7.83
N LYS A 101 -12.92 -16.14 7.49
CA LYS A 101 -14.07 -16.83 6.91
C LYS A 101 -15.22 -16.93 7.90
N THR A 102 -14.91 -17.26 9.15
CA THR A 102 -15.88 -17.22 10.26
C THR A 102 -15.86 -15.85 10.91
N ASP A 103 -17.04 -15.31 11.24
CA ASP A 103 -17.12 -14.05 11.98
C ASP A 103 -16.42 -14.18 13.33
N ARG A 104 -15.41 -13.32 13.55
CA ARG A 104 -14.62 -13.27 14.79
C ARG A 104 -14.86 -11.95 15.50
N ASN A 105 -14.81 -11.99 16.83
CA ASN A 105 -14.78 -10.80 17.67
C ASN A 105 -13.33 -10.30 17.86
N LYS A 106 -13.20 -9.10 18.42
CA LYS A 106 -11.91 -8.42 18.65
C LYS A 106 -10.90 -9.30 19.39
N THR A 107 -11.29 -9.92 20.50
CA THR A 107 -10.42 -10.81 21.29
C THR A 107 -9.96 -12.05 20.51
N SER A 108 -10.83 -12.64 19.69
CA SER A 108 -10.47 -13.80 18.86
C SER A 108 -9.46 -13.42 17.79
N CYS A 109 -9.67 -12.30 17.10
CA CYS A 109 -8.75 -11.73 16.12
C CYS A 109 -7.38 -11.43 16.75
N PHE A 110 -7.36 -10.77 17.90
CA PHE A 110 -6.13 -10.49 18.65
C PHE A 110 -5.32 -11.76 18.94
N LYS A 111 -5.99 -12.82 19.46
CA LYS A 111 -5.35 -14.12 19.71
C LYS A 111 -4.80 -14.78 18.45
N GLN A 112 -5.45 -14.60 17.30
CA GLN A 112 -4.95 -15.15 16.03
C GLN A 112 -3.62 -14.51 15.64
N MET A 113 -3.44 -13.22 15.90
CA MET A 113 -2.19 -12.51 15.59
C MET A 113 -1.03 -12.92 16.50
N HIS A 114 -1.28 -13.13 17.79
CA HIS A 114 -0.28 -13.73 18.68
C HIS A 114 0.08 -15.16 18.27
N GLY A 115 -0.92 -15.99 17.95
CA GLY A 115 -0.68 -17.36 17.48
C GLY A 115 0.13 -17.39 16.18
N LEU A 116 -0.10 -16.44 15.27
CA LEU A 116 0.69 -16.28 14.06
C LEU A 116 2.15 -15.95 14.41
N TYR A 117 2.37 -14.97 15.29
CA TYR A 117 3.71 -14.60 15.72
C TYR A 117 4.45 -15.78 16.34
N ASP A 118 3.81 -16.51 17.27
CA ASP A 118 4.40 -17.67 17.92
C ASP A 118 4.78 -18.76 16.91
N TYR A 119 3.89 -19.03 15.93
CA TYR A 119 4.14 -19.97 14.84
C TYR A 119 5.35 -19.58 14.00
N LEU A 120 5.43 -18.30 13.57
CA LEU A 120 6.56 -17.80 12.78
C LEU A 120 7.86 -17.80 13.58
N ASN A 121 7.82 -17.37 14.84
CA ASN A 121 8.98 -17.31 15.71
C ASN A 121 9.51 -18.71 16.04
N GLN A 122 8.62 -19.69 16.27
CA GLN A 122 9.03 -21.09 16.47
C GLN A 122 9.75 -21.65 15.24
N LYS A 123 9.26 -21.33 14.04
CA LYS A 123 9.78 -21.90 12.79
C LYS A 123 11.05 -21.21 12.29
N HIS A 124 11.13 -19.89 12.44
CA HIS A 124 12.15 -19.05 11.79
C HIS A 124 12.92 -18.14 12.75
N GLY A 125 12.48 -17.99 14.00
CA GLY A 125 13.03 -17.00 14.93
C GLY A 125 14.49 -17.23 15.32
N ALA A 126 15.01 -18.45 15.16
CA ALA A 126 16.44 -18.74 15.32
C ALA A 126 17.30 -18.32 14.11
N SER A 127 16.68 -18.11 12.94
CA SER A 127 17.36 -17.84 11.67
C SER A 127 17.23 -16.38 11.21
N THR A 128 16.21 -15.66 11.67
CA THR A 128 15.97 -14.26 11.30
C THR A 128 15.25 -13.52 12.43
N GLU A 129 15.52 -12.23 12.54
CA GLU A 129 14.66 -11.34 13.32
C GLU A 129 13.30 -11.24 12.65
N ILE A 130 12.25 -11.30 13.47
CA ILE A 130 10.85 -11.15 13.09
C ILE A 130 10.21 -10.12 14.01
N ARG A 131 9.62 -9.10 13.42
CA ARG A 131 8.77 -8.13 14.12
C ARG A 131 7.41 -8.11 13.49
N LEU A 132 6.38 -7.99 14.31
CA LEU A 132 5.00 -7.95 13.87
C LEU A 132 4.27 -6.83 14.58
N PHE A 133 3.65 -5.95 13.82
CA PHE A 133 2.69 -4.96 14.33
C PHE A 133 1.35 -5.23 13.68
N PHE A 134 0.28 -5.29 14.48
CA PHE A 134 -1.05 -5.58 13.98
C PHE A 134 -2.12 -4.69 14.62
N THR A 135 -3.25 -4.57 13.94
CA THR A 135 -4.48 -3.99 14.47
C THR A 135 -5.67 -4.86 14.13
N THR A 136 -6.70 -4.75 14.95
CA THR A 136 -7.98 -5.44 14.80
C THR A 136 -9.08 -4.42 14.59
N GLU A 137 -9.72 -4.47 13.43
CA GLU A 137 -10.73 -3.49 13.03
C GLU A 137 -12.10 -4.17 12.76
N PRO A 138 -13.22 -3.53 13.15
CA PRO A 138 -14.54 -4.02 12.76
C PRO A 138 -14.76 -3.83 11.25
N PHE A 139 -15.48 -4.75 10.62
CA PHE A 139 -16.00 -4.53 9.28
C PHE A 139 -17.09 -3.46 9.29
N GLN A 140 -17.11 -2.59 8.28
CA GLN A 140 -18.14 -1.55 8.16
C GLN A 140 -19.56 -2.11 7.95
N ASN A 141 -19.67 -3.32 7.40
CA ASN A 141 -20.94 -3.91 6.93
C ASN A 141 -21.39 -5.15 7.72
N ARG A 142 -20.65 -5.60 8.74
CA ARG A 142 -21.01 -6.77 9.54
C ARG A 142 -20.44 -6.71 10.97
N LYS A 143 -21.05 -7.45 11.90
CA LYS A 143 -20.59 -7.58 13.30
C LYS A 143 -19.44 -8.59 13.43
N ALA A 144 -18.38 -8.38 12.67
CA ALA A 144 -17.15 -9.17 12.71
C ALA A 144 -15.94 -8.26 12.62
N CYS A 145 -14.78 -8.77 13.01
CA CYS A 145 -13.50 -8.08 12.93
C CYS A 145 -12.56 -8.76 11.92
N HIS A 146 -11.52 -8.03 11.52
CA HIS A 146 -10.42 -8.48 10.67
C HIS A 146 -9.11 -7.89 11.16
N ASN A 147 -8.00 -8.40 10.65
CA ASN A 147 -6.69 -7.91 11.00
C ASN A 147 -5.96 -7.29 9.81
N HIS A 148 -5.31 -6.17 10.09
CA HIS A 148 -4.24 -5.63 9.28
C HIS A 148 -2.95 -5.83 10.06
N PHE A 149 -1.86 -6.19 9.40
CA PHE A 149 -0.57 -6.28 10.05
C PHE A 149 0.59 -6.04 9.10
N VAL A 150 1.70 -5.61 9.66
CA VAL A 150 2.99 -5.53 9.00
C VAL A 150 3.94 -6.50 9.65
N VAL A 151 4.80 -7.11 8.84
CA VAL A 151 5.86 -8.00 9.31
C VAL A 151 7.21 -7.52 8.78
N TYR A 152 8.20 -7.48 9.66
CA TYR A 152 9.60 -7.33 9.35
C TYR A 152 10.26 -8.71 9.35
N VAL A 153 11.08 -8.96 8.34
CA VAL A 153 11.96 -10.12 8.25
C VAL A 153 13.32 -9.63 7.80
N ASP A 154 14.33 -9.80 8.66
CA ASP A 154 15.71 -9.37 8.39
C ASP A 154 16.35 -10.12 7.21
N ASP A 155 16.25 -11.45 7.21
CA ASP A 155 16.78 -12.26 6.10
C ASP A 155 15.83 -12.25 4.89
N LYS A 156 16.22 -11.47 3.88
CA LYS A 156 15.52 -11.37 2.59
C LYS A 156 15.36 -12.70 1.85
N LYS A 157 16.20 -13.71 2.13
CA LYS A 157 16.06 -15.04 1.52
C LYS A 157 14.87 -15.81 2.07
N LEU A 158 14.42 -15.49 3.28
CA LEU A 158 13.28 -16.13 3.94
C LEU A 158 11.94 -15.45 3.62
N HIS A 159 11.96 -14.34 2.90
CA HIS A 159 10.76 -13.55 2.57
C HIS A 159 9.66 -14.37 1.91
N GLU A 160 9.98 -15.10 0.84
CA GLU A 160 9.01 -15.93 0.12
C GLU A 160 8.45 -17.04 1.02
N GLN A 161 9.32 -17.72 1.77
CA GLN A 161 8.92 -18.80 2.66
C GLN A 161 8.00 -18.32 3.79
N ILE A 162 8.29 -17.15 4.39
CA ILE A 162 7.45 -16.59 5.45
C ILE A 162 6.09 -16.17 4.88
N VAL A 163 6.03 -15.58 3.68
CA VAL A 163 4.75 -15.26 3.03
C VAL A 163 3.93 -16.53 2.80
N THR A 164 4.55 -17.61 2.31
CA THR A 164 3.89 -18.92 2.17
C THR A 164 3.39 -19.45 3.50
N ASP A 165 4.21 -19.39 4.55
CA ASP A 165 3.84 -19.89 5.87
C ASP A 165 2.68 -19.12 6.51
N ILE A 166 2.60 -17.81 6.28
CA ILE A 166 1.46 -16.98 6.70
C ILE A 166 0.19 -17.38 5.93
N HIS A 167 0.30 -17.59 4.62
CA HIS A 167 -0.84 -18.07 3.83
C HIS A 167 -1.32 -19.46 4.29
N ASP A 168 -0.40 -20.35 4.61
CA ASP A 168 -0.71 -21.69 5.12
C ASP A 168 -1.36 -21.63 6.51
N TYR A 169 -0.88 -20.75 7.40
CA TYR A 169 -1.47 -20.53 8.72
C TYR A 169 -2.94 -20.06 8.62
N PHE A 170 -3.24 -19.21 7.64
CA PHE A 170 -4.58 -18.68 7.36
C PHE A 170 -5.26 -19.34 6.14
N ASN A 171 -4.94 -20.60 5.84
CA ASN A 171 -5.37 -21.25 4.59
C ASN A 171 -6.89 -21.35 4.37
N TYR A 172 -7.69 -21.21 5.43
CA TYR A 172 -9.16 -21.18 5.35
C TYR A 172 -9.74 -19.76 5.25
N ASP A 173 -8.92 -18.75 5.44
CA ASP A 173 -9.29 -17.33 5.47
C ASP A 173 -8.83 -16.63 4.18
N ARG A 174 -9.33 -15.42 3.95
CA ARG A 174 -8.86 -14.60 2.83
C ARG A 174 -7.71 -13.75 3.31
N THR A 175 -6.52 -13.99 2.77
CA THR A 175 -5.30 -13.25 3.08
C THR A 175 -4.80 -12.53 1.85
N ASP A 176 -4.70 -11.20 1.94
CA ASP A 176 -4.12 -10.34 0.92
C ASP A 176 -2.75 -9.86 1.39
N VAL A 177 -1.74 -9.91 0.51
CA VAL A 177 -0.35 -9.51 0.82
C VAL A 177 0.16 -8.49 -0.20
N SER A 178 0.94 -7.54 0.27
CA SER A 178 1.72 -6.64 -0.57
C SER A 178 3.09 -6.35 0.05
N ILE A 179 4.04 -5.94 -0.78
CA ILE A 179 5.30 -5.37 -0.30
C ILE A 179 4.95 -4.09 0.48
N TYR A 180 5.52 -3.94 1.67
CA TYR A 180 5.25 -2.78 2.48
C TYR A 180 5.79 -1.51 1.80
N ASP A 181 4.94 -0.50 1.70
CA ASP A 181 5.28 0.83 1.20
C ASP A 181 5.01 1.85 2.31
N ARG A 182 6.09 2.41 2.87
CA ARG A 182 6.05 3.38 3.98
C ARG A 182 5.31 4.68 3.64
N TYR A 183 5.07 4.94 2.35
CA TYR A 183 4.34 6.11 1.88
C TYR A 183 2.86 5.78 1.62
N LYS A 184 2.51 4.50 1.51
CA LYS A 184 1.13 4.02 1.34
C LYS A 184 0.58 3.50 2.65
N ALA A 185 0.32 4.42 3.57
CA ALA A 185 -0.71 4.39 4.62
C ALA A 185 -0.96 3.09 5.44
N GLY A 186 -0.26 1.96 5.30
CA GLY A 186 -0.62 0.68 5.94
C GLY A 186 -0.55 0.78 7.46
N LEU A 187 0.58 1.28 7.94
CA LEU A 187 0.82 1.54 9.36
C LEU A 187 -0.04 2.71 9.89
N PHE A 188 -0.45 3.61 9.00
CA PHE A 188 -1.25 4.79 9.31
C PHE A 188 -2.74 4.48 9.38
N TYR A 189 -3.23 3.56 8.54
CA TYR A 189 -4.61 3.06 8.52
C TYR A 189 -4.92 2.39 9.85
N MET A 190 -3.96 1.58 10.30
CA MET A 190 -3.95 0.90 11.60
C MET A 190 -3.99 1.88 12.79
N SER A 191 -3.43 3.09 12.66
CA SER A 191 -3.36 4.06 13.76
C SER A 191 -4.40 5.21 13.69
N LYS A 192 -5.39 5.16 12.79
CA LYS A 192 -6.27 6.29 12.42
C LYS A 192 -7.09 6.91 13.55
N GLU A 193 -7.42 6.15 14.60
CA GLU A 193 -8.20 6.66 15.75
C GLU A 193 -7.39 6.70 17.05
N GLY A 194 -6.06 6.63 16.93
CA GLY A 194 -5.19 6.41 18.08
C GLY A 194 -5.15 4.95 18.48
N LEU A 195 -3.98 4.51 18.93
CA LEU A 195 -3.72 3.16 19.42
C LEU A 195 -4.31 3.01 20.83
N SER A 196 -5.65 3.07 20.94
CA SER A 196 -6.36 3.13 22.22
C SER A 196 -7.12 1.83 22.54
N GLY A 197 -6.59 1.07 23.51
CA GLY A 197 -7.18 -0.18 23.99
C GLY A 197 -6.53 -1.46 23.43
N GLU A 198 -7.25 -2.58 23.48
CA GLU A 198 -6.77 -3.93 23.11
C GLU A 198 -6.96 -4.28 21.61
N ASP A 199 -6.85 -3.31 20.69
CA ASP A 199 -6.95 -3.57 19.24
C ASP A 199 -5.63 -3.87 18.57
N TRP A 200 -4.50 -3.64 19.22
CA TRP A 200 -3.21 -3.67 18.59
C TRP A 200 -2.15 -4.25 19.51
N ASP A 201 -1.08 -4.77 18.92
CA ASP A 201 0.14 -5.08 19.65
C ASP A 201 1.35 -4.98 18.72
N PHE A 202 2.54 -4.85 19.31
CA PHE A 202 3.84 -4.93 18.66
C PHE A 202 4.68 -6.01 19.33
N ILE A 203 5.05 -7.04 18.56
CA ILE A 203 5.75 -8.21 19.06
C ILE A 203 7.04 -8.40 18.25
N SER A 204 8.16 -8.65 18.95
CA SER A 204 9.49 -8.83 18.36
C SER A 204 10.27 -9.93 19.06
N ASN A 205 11.07 -10.67 18.30
CA ASN A 205 12.02 -11.65 18.85
C ASN A 205 13.44 -11.10 18.99
N SER A 206 13.65 -9.82 18.67
CA SER A 206 14.92 -9.13 18.90
C SER A 206 15.22 -9.12 20.39
N THR A 207 16.35 -9.70 20.81
CA THR A 207 16.85 -9.54 22.17
C THR A 207 17.12 -8.06 22.41
N ASN A 208 16.38 -7.43 23.33
CA ASN A 208 16.80 -6.15 23.90
C ASN A 208 18.14 -6.38 24.61
N SER A 209 19.26 -6.15 23.93
CA SER A 209 20.53 -5.88 24.58
C SER A 209 20.50 -4.45 25.12
N THR A 210 19.52 -4.14 25.98
CA THR A 210 19.77 -3.16 27.03
C THR A 210 20.37 -3.97 28.16
N GLY A 211 21.70 -4.12 28.09
CA GLY A 211 22.47 -4.54 29.24
C GLY A 211 22.12 -3.64 30.41
N ASP A 212 21.87 -4.26 31.55
CA ASP A 212 22.05 -3.62 32.84
C ASP A 212 23.48 -3.06 32.90
N GLU A 213 23.65 -1.79 32.54
CA GLU A 213 24.83 -1.02 32.90
C GLU A 213 24.46 -0.09 34.05
N ASN A 214 24.75 -0.59 35.25
CA ASN A 214 25.04 0.10 36.53
C ASN A 214 24.12 1.25 37.00
#